data_AF-A0A1F4DAM2-F1
#
_entry.id   AF-A0A1F4DAM2-F1
#
_cell.length_a   1.000
_cell.length_b   1.000
_cell.length_c   1.000
_cell.angle_alpha   90.00
_cell.angle_beta   90.00
_cell.angle_gamma   90.00
#
_symmetry.space_group_name_H-M   'P 1'
#
loop_
_entity.id
_entity.type
_entity.pdbx_description
1 polymer ?
#
loop_
_entity_poly.entity_id
_entity_poly.type
_entity_poly.pdbx_seq_one_letter_code
_entity_poly.pdbx_strand_id
1 'polypeptide(L)'
;MAVNQDDHVKNIDFLMDETERWRLAPAFDMTYARGAGYTRQHQMSLGGKRDGFTSRDLIALGKKFGIKHDGEPIIDNIRAALKNWDRFAQEWRVPAKNITAIKSLFRLK
;
A
#
# COMPACT_ATOMS: atom_id res chain seq x y z
N MET A 1 1.49 -4.06 2.09
CA MET A 1 1.47 -4.56 3.49
C MET A 1 0.05 -4.76 4.01
N ALA A 2 -0.84 -3.76 3.93
CA ALA A 2 -2.23 -3.83 4.44
C ALA A 2 -3.30 -4.36 3.45
N VAL A 3 -2.87 -4.89 2.30
CA VAL A 3 -3.72 -5.53 1.27
C VAL A 3 -4.77 -4.60 0.63
N ASN A 4 -4.29 -3.72 -0.25
CA ASN A 4 -5.11 -3.11 -1.29
C ASN A 4 -4.74 -3.75 -2.63
N GLN A 5 -5.60 -4.63 -3.15
CA GLN A 5 -5.41 -5.28 -4.46
C GLN A 5 -6.10 -4.52 -5.60
N ASP A 6 -6.79 -3.42 -5.31
CA ASP A 6 -7.42 -2.55 -6.30
C ASP A 6 -6.53 -1.34 -6.63
N ASP A 7 -5.23 -1.58 -6.71
CA ASP A 7 -4.18 -0.57 -6.86
C ASP A 7 -3.94 -0.19 -8.33
N HIS A 8 -4.97 -0.11 -9.15
CA HIS A 8 -4.83 0.15 -10.58
C HIS A 8 -4.36 1.58 -10.89
N VAL A 9 -3.86 1.81 -12.10
CA VAL A 9 -3.28 3.09 -12.54
C VAL A 9 -4.22 4.30 -12.43
N LYS A 10 -5.54 4.10 -12.40
CA LYS A 10 -6.53 5.18 -12.18
C LYS A 10 -6.59 5.68 -10.73
N ASN A 11 -5.93 5.01 -9.80
CA ASN A 11 -5.81 5.43 -8.39
C ASN A 11 -4.52 6.22 -8.14
N ILE A 12 -3.85 6.69 -9.20
CA ILE A 12 -2.63 7.50 -9.15
C ILE A 12 -2.85 8.73 -10.04
N ASP A 13 -3.09 9.88 -9.40
CA ASP A 13 -3.35 11.14 -10.10
C ASP A 13 -2.30 12.21 -9.81
N PHE A 14 -2.32 13.25 -10.64
CA PHE A 14 -1.51 14.44 -10.51
C PHE A 14 -2.42 15.67 -10.41
N LEU A 15 -2.00 16.63 -9.58
CA LEU A 15 -2.62 17.94 -9.48
C LEU A 15 -1.73 18.95 -10.20
N MET A 16 -2.34 19.88 -10.93
CA MET A 16 -1.68 21.04 -11.51
C MET A 16 -2.16 22.29 -10.76
N ASP A 17 -1.24 23.15 -10.36
CA ASP A 17 -1.58 24.46 -9.83
C ASP A 17 -1.75 25.52 -10.94
N GLU A 18 -2.19 26.72 -10.57
CA GLU A 18 -2.38 27.84 -11.50
C GLU A 18 -1.08 28.32 -12.17
N THR A 19 0.08 27.89 -11.68
CA THR A 19 1.40 28.17 -12.27
C THR A 19 1.87 27.06 -13.21
N GLU A 20 0.98 26.16 -13.61
CA GLU A 20 1.23 25.01 -14.48
C GLU A 20 2.21 24.00 -13.88
N ARG A 21 2.41 24.02 -12.55
CA ARG A 21 3.28 23.06 -11.87
C ARG A 21 2.49 21.83 -11.48
N TRP A 22 2.97 20.69 -11.96
CA TRP A 22 2.42 19.39 -11.62
C TRP A 22 3.05 18.84 -10.33
N ARG A 23 2.22 18.20 -9.51
CA ARG A 23 2.64 17.40 -8.36
C ARG A 23 1.77 16.16 -8.26
N LEU A 24 2.28 15.12 -7.59
CA LEU A 24 1.45 13.96 -7.25
C LEU A 24 0.27 14.39 -6.37
N ALA A 25 -0.91 13.86 -6.66
CA ALA A 25 -2.08 14.03 -5.79
C ALA A 25 -1.83 13.33 -4.44
N PRO A 26 -2.44 13.79 -3.34
CA PRO A 26 -2.50 13.00 -2.11
C PRO A 26 -3.07 11.61 -2.40
N ALA A 27 -2.61 10.58 -1.68
CA ALA A 27 -3.16 9.24 -1.86
C ALA A 27 -4.66 9.23 -1.54
N PHE A 28 -5.43 8.56 -2.39
CA PHE A 28 -6.87 8.40 -2.27
C PHE A 28 -7.25 6.94 -2.56
N ASP A 29 -8.52 6.59 -2.32
CA ASP A 29 -9.05 5.23 -2.49
C ASP A 29 -8.20 4.13 -1.81
N MET A 30 -7.66 4.46 -0.64
CA MET A 30 -6.87 3.55 0.16
C MET A 30 -7.78 2.67 1.03
N THR A 31 -8.28 1.58 0.45
CA THR A 31 -9.16 0.63 1.14
C THR A 31 -8.54 -0.77 1.23
N TYR A 32 -9.02 -1.57 2.19
CA TYR A 32 -8.76 -3.00 2.16
C TYR A 32 -9.54 -3.60 0.99
N ALA A 33 -8.82 -4.12 0.00
CA ALA A 33 -9.39 -4.72 -1.19
C ALA A 33 -8.76 -6.08 -1.43
N ARG A 34 -9.52 -7.16 -1.17
CA ARG A 34 -9.08 -8.53 -1.41
C ARG A 34 -10.29 -9.41 -1.69
N GLY A 35 -10.33 -10.05 -2.84
CA GLY A 35 -11.49 -10.83 -3.25
C GLY A 35 -11.22 -11.77 -4.42
N ALA A 36 -12.22 -11.91 -5.29
CA ALA A 36 -12.15 -12.64 -6.54
C ALA A 36 -12.05 -11.66 -7.73
N GLY A 37 -11.83 -12.19 -8.93
CA GLY A 37 -11.70 -11.36 -10.14
C GLY A 37 -10.51 -10.41 -10.03
N TYR A 38 -10.75 -9.12 -10.28
CA TYR A 38 -9.71 -8.08 -10.35
C TYR A 38 -8.97 -7.85 -9.03
N THR A 39 -9.60 -8.08 -7.87
CA THR A 39 -8.98 -7.89 -6.54
C THR A 39 -8.38 -9.19 -5.96
N ARG A 40 -8.23 -10.23 -6.78
CA ARG A 40 -7.56 -11.48 -6.36
C ARG A 40 -6.06 -11.28 -6.12
N GLN A 41 -5.43 -10.40 -6.88
CA GLN A 41 -4.01 -10.06 -6.85
C GLN A 41 -3.84 -8.57 -7.10
N HIS A 42 -2.64 -8.02 -6.83
CA HIS A 42 -2.36 -6.63 -7.19
C HIS A 42 -2.63 -6.42 -8.68
N GLN A 43 -3.27 -5.30 -9.03
CA GLN A 43 -3.50 -4.91 -10.42
C GLN A 43 -2.18 -4.46 -11.04
N MET A 44 -1.34 -3.74 -10.28
CA MET A 44 0.01 -3.37 -10.68
C MET A 44 1.06 -4.39 -10.19
N SER A 45 1.98 -4.77 -11.06
CA SER A 45 3.07 -5.68 -10.67
C SER A 45 4.30 -4.92 -10.15
N LEU A 46 5.01 -5.51 -9.20
CA LEU A 46 6.30 -5.03 -8.71
C LEU A 46 7.39 -5.94 -9.25
N GLY A 47 8.18 -5.46 -10.21
CA GLY A 47 9.26 -6.25 -10.81
C GLY A 47 8.78 -7.59 -11.40
N GLY A 48 7.57 -7.63 -11.96
CA GLY A 48 6.93 -8.84 -12.49
C GLY A 48 6.20 -9.70 -11.45
N LYS A 49 6.33 -9.41 -10.16
CA LYS A 49 5.59 -10.09 -9.08
C LYS A 49 4.24 -9.41 -8.85
N ARG A 50 3.22 -10.18 -8.46
CA ARG A 50 1.89 -9.67 -8.02
C ARG A 50 1.53 -10.09 -6.58
N ASP A 51 2.37 -10.90 -5.94
CA ASP A 51 2.30 -11.28 -4.53
C ASP A 51 3.70 -11.75 -4.08
N GLY A 52 3.88 -12.06 -2.79
CA GLY A 52 5.12 -12.61 -2.24
C GLY A 52 6.28 -11.62 -2.22
N PHE A 53 5.98 -10.32 -2.11
CA PHE A 53 6.99 -9.27 -2.05
C PHE A 53 7.80 -9.31 -0.77
N THR A 54 9.08 -8.97 -0.88
CA THR A 54 10.00 -8.73 0.23
C THR A 54 10.42 -7.26 0.27
N SER A 55 10.95 -6.79 1.41
CA SER A 55 11.57 -5.46 1.49
C SER A 55 12.70 -5.31 0.46
N ARG A 56 13.48 -6.37 0.23
CA ARG A 56 14.53 -6.39 -0.80
C ARG A 56 13.99 -6.15 -2.21
N ASP A 57 12.82 -6.71 -2.55
CA ASP A 57 12.18 -6.46 -3.85
C ASP A 57 11.83 -4.97 -4.03
N LEU A 58 11.27 -4.34 -2.99
CA LEU A 58 10.94 -2.91 -2.98
C LEU A 58 12.19 -2.04 -3.14
N ILE A 59 13.23 -2.31 -2.35
CA ILE A 59 14.50 -1.56 -2.40
C ILE A 59 15.20 -1.74 -3.75
N ALA A 60 15.25 -2.96 -4.27
CA ALA A 60 15.85 -3.24 -5.57
C ALA A 60 15.12 -2.51 -6.70
N LEU A 61 13.78 -2.48 -6.66
CA LEU A 61 12.99 -1.74 -7.64
C LEU A 61 13.23 -0.23 -7.54
N GLY A 62 13.27 0.32 -6.32
CA GLY A 62 13.58 1.73 -6.10
C GLY A 62 14.94 2.12 -6.68
N LYS A 63 15.98 1.30 -6.42
CA LYS A 63 17.32 1.49 -7.01
C LYS A 63 17.29 1.44 -8.53
N LYS A 64 16.57 0.47 -9.11
CA LYS A 64 16.43 0.34 -10.58
C LYS A 64 15.84 1.60 -11.23
N PHE A 65 14.90 2.27 -10.56
CA PHE A 65 14.27 3.50 -11.05
C PHE A 65 14.92 4.79 -10.52
N GLY A 66 16.10 4.71 -9.89
CA GLY A 66 16.86 5.89 -9.49
C GLY A 66 16.33 6.62 -8.25
N ILE A 67 15.55 5.95 -7.39
CA ILE A 67 15.19 6.50 -6.08
C ILE A 67 16.47 6.63 -5.25
N LYS A 68 16.85 7.88 -4.95
CA LYS A 68 18.13 8.22 -4.29
C LYS A 68 18.11 8.03 -2.77
N HIS A 69 16.93 8.09 -2.16
CA HIS A 69 16.77 7.95 -0.72
C HIS A 69 16.66 6.48 -0.32
N ASP A 70 17.10 6.18 0.89
CA ASP A 70 16.88 4.87 1.48
C ASP A 70 15.37 4.64 1.70
N GLY A 71 14.86 3.55 1.15
CA GLY A 71 13.47 3.14 1.29
C GLY A 71 13.19 2.38 2.58
N GLU A 72 14.22 1.89 3.29
CA GLU A 72 14.05 1.12 4.52
C GLU A 72 13.29 1.91 5.61
N PRO A 73 13.62 3.18 5.89
CA PRO A 73 12.86 3.99 6.85
C PRO A 73 11.37 4.12 6.49
N ILE A 74 11.04 4.21 5.19
CA ILE A 74 9.64 4.31 4.73
C ILE A 74 8.90 2.99 5.01
N ILE A 75 9.55 1.86 4.68
CA ILE A 75 9.03 0.51 4.94
C ILE A 75 8.77 0.31 6.43
N ASP A 76 9.71 0.71 7.29
CA ASP A 76 9.59 0.55 8.73
C ASP A 76 8.54 1.47 9.36
N ASN A 77 8.40 2.70 8.86
CA ASN A 77 7.32 3.59 9.26
C ASN A 77 5.94 3.00 8.96
N ILE A 78 5.76 2.37 7.80
CA ILE A 78 4.49 1.69 7.45
C ILE A 78 4.26 0.50 8.39
N ARG A 79 5.29 -0.30 8.68
CA ARG A 79 5.19 -1.41 9.66
C ARG A 79 4.79 -0.89 11.04
N ALA A 80 5.40 0.19 11.51
CA ALA A 80 5.10 0.80 12.79
C ALA A 80 3.66 1.34 12.84
N ALA A 81 3.19 1.99 11.77
CA ALA A 81 1.81 2.43 11.66
C ALA A 81 0.82 1.25 11.76
N LEU A 82 1.10 0.15 11.06
CA LEU A 82 0.23 -1.04 11.07
C LEU A 82 0.17 -1.76 12.42
N LYS A 83 1.16 -1.59 13.31
CA LYS A 83 1.07 -2.08 14.70
C LYS A 83 -0.09 -1.45 15.48
N ASN A 84 -0.55 -0.26 15.07
CA ASN A 84 -1.68 0.43 15.68
C ASN A 84 -3.04 -0.02 15.11
N TRP A 85 -3.07 -0.99 14.19
CA TRP A 85 -4.31 -1.46 13.54
C TRP A 85 -5.42 -1.79 14.52
N ASP A 86 -5.16 -2.60 15.55
CA ASP A 86 -6.23 -3.02 16.48
C ASP A 86 -6.81 -1.81 17.21
N ARG A 87 -5.95 -0.88 17.67
CA ARG A 87 -6.36 0.33 18.37
C ARG A 87 -7.28 1.17 17.50
N PHE A 88 -6.84 1.48 16.27
CA PHE A 88 -7.65 2.28 15.35
C PHE A 88 -8.92 1.53 14.93
N ALA A 89 -8.83 0.26 14.54
CA ALA A 89 -10.01 -0.47 14.09
C ALA A 89 -11.08 -0.59 15.19
N GLN A 90 -10.68 -0.71 16.46
CA GLN A 90 -11.60 -0.67 17.60
C GLN A 90 -12.19 0.72 17.84
N GLU A 91 -11.35 1.77 17.86
CA GLU A 91 -11.76 3.16 18.01
C GLU A 91 -12.81 3.57 16.96
N TRP A 92 -12.63 3.09 15.73
CA TRP A 92 -13.52 3.32 14.59
C TRP A 92 -14.63 2.27 14.44
N ARG A 93 -14.80 1.39 15.45
CA ARG A 93 -15.90 0.42 15.58
C ARG A 93 -16.01 -0.59 14.43
N VAL A 94 -14.88 -0.98 13.84
CA VAL A 94 -14.83 -2.09 12.89
C VAL A 94 -15.26 -3.38 13.61
N PRO A 95 -16.14 -4.22 13.04
CA PRO A 95 -16.55 -5.48 13.68
C PRO A 95 -15.34 -6.35 14.02
N ALA A 96 -15.28 -6.90 15.24
CA ALA A 96 -14.13 -7.67 15.73
C ALA A 96 -13.70 -8.80 14.77
N LYS A 97 -14.68 -9.50 14.17
CA LYS A 97 -14.44 -10.51 13.13
C LYS A 97 -13.63 -9.96 11.95
N ASN A 98 -13.93 -8.74 11.50
CA ASN A 98 -13.24 -8.09 10.39
C ASN A 98 -11.85 -7.62 10.81
N ILE A 99 -11.69 -7.10 12.04
CA ILE A 99 -10.37 -6.72 12.58
C ILE A 99 -9.41 -7.90 12.51
N THR A 100 -9.83 -9.06 13.05
CA THR A 100 -9.02 -10.28 13.06
C THR A 100 -8.79 -10.83 11.65
N ALA A 101 -9.83 -10.89 10.82
CA ALA A 101 -9.74 -11.43 9.47
C ALA A 101 -8.85 -10.60 8.53
N ILE A 102 -8.90 -9.27 8.62
CA ILE A 102 -8.06 -8.38 7.81
C ILE A 102 -6.62 -8.43 8.32
N LYS A 103 -6.42 -8.37 9.64
CA LYS A 103 -5.07 -8.40 10.23
C LYS A 103 -4.31 -9.68 9.89
N SER A 104 -4.99 -10.84 9.89
CA SER A 104 -4.35 -12.12 9.56
C SER A 104 -3.82 -12.19 8.12
N LEU A 105 -4.29 -11.29 7.25
CA LEU A 105 -3.89 -11.19 5.85
C LEU A 105 -2.79 -10.14 5.61
N PHE A 106 -2.42 -9.37 6.64
CA PHE A 106 -1.34 -8.40 6.51
C PHE A 106 -0.03 -9.11 6.14
N ARG A 107 0.64 -8.56 5.14
CA ARG A 107 1.97 -9.01 4.70
C ARG A 107 3.02 -8.25 5.52
N LEU A 108 3.16 -8.61 6.80
CA LEU A 108 4.12 -8.04 7.76
C LEU A 108 5.36 -8.95 7.94
N LYS A 109 6.09 -9.22 6.87
CA LYS A 109 7.46 -9.76 6.97
C LYS A 109 8.47 -8.65 6.70
#